data_AF-A0A7R6PB24-F1
#
_entry.id   AF-A0A7R6PB24-F1
#
_cell.length_a   1.000
_cell.length_b   1.000
_cell.length_c   1.000
_cell.angle_alpha   90.00
_cell.angle_beta   90.00
_cell.angle_gamma   90.00
#
_symmetry.space_group_name_H-M   'P 1'
#
loop_
_entity.id
_entity.type
_entity.pdbx_description
1 polymer ?
#
loop_
_entity_poly.entity_id
_entity_poly.type
_entity_poly.pdbx_seq_one_letter_code
_entity_poly.pdbx_strand_id
1 'polypeptide(L)'
;MKATDVYQNPWLDTLNPIQLPEPVAFWPVGIMWQWLVVIAIFWCISVLRKRINSWRANAYRREALKELTQLEKRIVSREFDEAAIRQLPVLVKRVCVCAGLPASDVIADKEIWKNSDASKNNRHSQYRMCEMLKRLAYAPPSQIVLMTNDDMAWLITAIRMWIIEHNTAPKNEHKRADSDV
;
A
#
# COMPACT_ATOMS: atom_id res chain seq x y z
N MET A 1 82.78 -32.95 -0.61
CA MET A 1 81.92 -32.36 0.44
C MET A 1 80.48 -32.40 -0.08
N LYS A 2 79.70 -33.41 0.30
CA LYS A 2 78.25 -33.44 0.13
C LYS A 2 77.68 -33.81 1.50
N ALA A 3 77.23 -32.80 2.22
CA ALA A 3 76.57 -32.95 3.51
C ALA A 3 75.08 -33.16 3.23
N THR A 4 74.62 -34.40 3.22
CA THR A 4 73.17 -34.73 3.28
C THR A 4 72.86 -36.17 3.74
N ASP A 5 73.85 -37.03 4.02
CA ASP A 5 73.60 -38.44 4.39
C ASP A 5 73.46 -38.72 5.92
N VAL A 6 73.20 -37.71 6.75
CA VAL A 6 73.22 -37.90 8.23
C VAL A 6 71.84 -38.17 8.85
N TYR A 7 70.75 -38.14 8.08
CA TYR A 7 69.41 -38.40 8.63
C TYR A 7 68.59 -39.38 7.78
N GLN A 8 69.18 -40.51 7.40
CA GLN A 8 68.39 -41.67 6.98
C GLN A 8 67.86 -42.35 8.25
N ASN A 9 66.69 -41.93 8.72
CA ASN A 9 66.06 -42.52 9.91
C ASN A 9 65.23 -43.73 9.45
N PRO A 10 65.69 -44.99 9.63
CA PRO A 10 65.04 -46.18 9.04
C PRO A 10 63.62 -46.44 9.57
N TRP A 11 63.23 -45.73 10.62
CA TRP A 11 61.90 -45.76 11.23
C TRP A 11 60.87 -44.91 10.45
N LEU A 12 61.32 -44.01 9.58
CA LEU A 12 60.44 -43.27 8.67
C LEU A 12 59.87 -44.17 7.58
N ASP A 13 60.63 -45.17 7.11
CA ASP A 13 60.17 -46.12 6.09
C ASP A 13 59.12 -47.12 6.64
N THR A 14 59.02 -47.26 7.96
CA THR A 14 57.97 -48.04 8.63
C THR A 14 56.68 -47.26 8.88
N LEU A 15 56.64 -45.95 8.61
CA LEU A 15 55.39 -45.18 8.69
C LEU A 15 54.53 -45.48 7.47
N ASN A 16 53.49 -46.29 7.68
CA ASN A 16 52.48 -46.53 6.66
C ASN A 16 51.84 -45.19 6.26
N PRO A 17 51.91 -44.78 4.98
CA PRO A 17 51.31 -43.53 4.55
C PRO A 17 49.82 -43.54 4.85
N ILE A 18 49.37 -42.59 5.67
CA ILE A 18 47.95 -42.39 5.95
C ILE A 18 47.27 -42.06 4.63
N GLN A 19 46.43 -42.98 4.15
CA GLN A 19 45.59 -42.71 2.98
C GLN A 19 44.68 -41.55 3.34
N LEU A 20 44.90 -40.39 2.70
CA LEU A 20 43.98 -39.27 2.87
C LEU A 20 42.61 -39.72 2.36
N PRO A 21 41.53 -39.51 3.12
CA PRO A 21 40.20 -39.82 2.62
C PRO A 21 39.98 -38.99 1.36
N GLU A 22 39.40 -39.62 0.32
CA GLU A 22 38.97 -38.90 -0.87
C GLU A 22 38.15 -37.68 -0.43
N PRO A 23 38.35 -36.50 -1.05
CA PRO A 23 37.67 -35.29 -0.65
C PRO A 23 36.17 -35.54 -0.69
N VAL A 24 35.55 -35.61 0.50
CA VAL A 24 34.11 -35.75 0.62
C VAL A 24 33.47 -34.58 -0.13
N ALA A 25 32.83 -34.89 -1.24
CA ALA A 25 32.04 -33.92 -1.98
C ALA A 25 31.04 -33.33 -0.99
N PHE A 26 31.26 -32.07 -0.60
CA PHE A 26 30.46 -31.31 0.36
C PHE A 26 29.08 -30.93 -0.22
N TRP A 27 28.41 -31.89 -0.86
CA TRP A 27 27.09 -31.67 -1.43
C TRP A 27 26.09 -32.73 -1.01
N PRO A 28 25.69 -32.76 0.27
CA PRO A 28 24.38 -33.23 0.63
C PRO A 28 23.52 -31.98 0.87
N VAL A 29 23.10 -31.30 -0.20
CA VAL A 29 21.86 -30.53 -0.09
C VAL A 29 20.78 -31.60 -0.01
N GLY A 30 20.62 -32.17 1.19
CA GLY A 30 19.65 -33.22 1.45
C GLY A 30 18.30 -32.75 0.97
N ILE A 31 17.46 -33.68 0.52
CA ILE A 31 16.11 -33.43 -0.04
C ILE A 31 15.34 -32.34 0.74
N MET A 32 15.55 -32.26 2.05
CA MET A 32 15.00 -31.25 2.97
C MET A 32 15.32 -29.78 2.61
N TRP A 33 16.53 -29.49 2.14
CA TRP A 33 16.93 -28.15 1.72
C TRP A 33 16.25 -27.73 0.41
N GLN A 34 15.99 -28.68 -0.49
CA GLN A 34 15.22 -28.40 -1.71
C GLN A 34 13.81 -27.95 -1.35
N TRP A 35 13.16 -28.60 -0.39
CA TRP A 35 11.87 -28.17 0.14
C TRP A 35 11.92 -26.80 0.81
N LEU A 36 12.96 -26.51 1.60
CA LEU A 36 13.16 -25.18 2.20
C LEU A 36 13.26 -24.08 1.15
N VAL A 37 14.02 -24.31 0.07
CA VAL A 37 14.13 -23.36 -1.05
C VAL A 37 12.77 -23.15 -1.71
N VAL A 38 12.01 -24.22 -1.96
CA VAL A 38 10.65 -24.12 -2.52
C VAL A 38 9.74 -23.29 -1.62
N ILE A 39 9.72 -23.57 -0.32
CA ILE A 39 8.92 -22.80 0.66
C ILE A 39 9.35 -21.34 0.68
N ALA A 40 10.66 -21.07 0.68
CA ALA A 40 11.19 -19.71 0.66
C ALA A 40 10.77 -18.94 -0.60
N ILE A 41 10.76 -19.59 -1.76
CA ILE A 41 10.27 -19.00 -3.02
C ILE A 41 8.77 -18.68 -2.91
N PHE A 42 7.95 -19.62 -2.45
CA PHE A 42 6.51 -19.39 -2.25
C PHE A 42 6.23 -18.24 -1.28
N TRP A 43 6.99 -18.17 -0.19
CA TRP A 43 6.89 -17.10 0.78
C TRP A 43 7.29 -15.75 0.17
N CYS A 44 8.41 -15.70 -0.56
CA CYS A 44 8.87 -14.52 -1.27
C CYS A 44 7.82 -14.02 -2.27
N ILE A 45 7.27 -14.90 -3.11
CA ILE A 45 6.20 -14.57 -4.06
C ILE A 45 4.98 -14.02 -3.32
N SER A 46 4.58 -14.63 -2.20
CA SER A 46 3.44 -14.17 -1.41
C SER A 46 3.64 -12.78 -0.84
N VAL A 47 4.84 -12.50 -0.28
CA VAL A 47 5.23 -11.19 0.22
C VAL A 47 5.26 -10.17 -0.92
N LEU A 48 5.86 -10.53 -2.06
CA LEU A 48 5.97 -9.65 -3.22
C LEU A 48 4.59 -9.30 -3.78
N ARG A 49 3.68 -10.27 -3.88
CA ARG A 49 2.29 -10.05 -4.28
C ARG A 49 1.55 -9.12 -3.33
N LYS A 50 1.69 -9.33 -2.01
CA LYS A 50 1.11 -8.41 -1.02
C LYS A 50 1.66 -6.99 -1.16
N ARG A 51 2.97 -6.87 -1.38
CA ARG A 51 3.66 -5.58 -1.56
C ARG A 51 3.28 -4.88 -2.86
N ILE A 52 3.12 -5.62 -3.95
CA ILE A 52 2.65 -5.08 -5.23
C ILE A 52 1.18 -4.66 -5.12
N ASN A 53 0.33 -5.45 -4.46
CA ASN A 53 -1.06 -5.09 -4.25
C ASN A 53 -1.19 -3.85 -3.35
N SER A 54 -0.41 -3.75 -2.28
CA SER A 54 -0.39 -2.54 -1.46
C SER A 54 0.18 -1.34 -2.21
N TRP A 55 1.18 -1.55 -3.08
CA TRP A 55 1.74 -0.48 -3.91
C TRP A 55 0.76 0.00 -5.00
N ARG A 56 0.01 -0.92 -5.61
CA ARG A 56 -1.09 -0.63 -6.55
C ARG A 56 -2.26 0.06 -5.84
N ALA A 57 -2.62 -0.39 -4.63
CA ALA A 57 -3.57 0.33 -3.78
C ALA A 57 -3.06 1.74 -3.39
N ASN A 58 -1.75 1.97 -3.34
CA ASN A 58 -1.22 3.31 -3.10
C ASN A 58 -1.03 4.13 -4.39
N ALA A 59 -1.19 3.54 -5.57
CA ALA A 59 -1.08 4.27 -6.84
C ALA A 59 -2.30 5.17 -7.07
N TYR A 60 -3.51 4.67 -6.82
CA TYR A 60 -4.74 5.48 -6.97
C TYR A 60 -4.76 6.64 -5.96
N ARG A 61 -4.27 6.43 -4.72
CA ARG A 61 -4.15 7.52 -3.72
C ARG A 61 -3.26 8.65 -4.23
N ARG A 62 -2.11 8.30 -4.81
CA ARG A 62 -1.16 9.27 -5.36
C ARG A 62 -1.75 10.06 -6.52
N GLU A 63 -2.48 9.39 -7.41
CA GLU A 63 -3.14 10.06 -8.54
C GLU A 63 -4.25 10.98 -8.08
N ALA A 64 -5.08 10.52 -7.13
CA ALA A 64 -6.15 11.33 -6.56
C ALA A 64 -5.64 12.58 -5.83
N LEU A 65 -4.53 12.47 -5.09
CA LEU A 65 -3.92 13.63 -4.43
C LEU A 65 -3.36 14.65 -5.43
N LYS A 66 -2.78 14.18 -6.55
CA LYS A 66 -2.33 15.06 -7.64
C LYS A 66 -3.50 15.80 -8.27
N GLU A 67 -4.57 15.08 -8.60
CA GLU A 67 -5.80 15.65 -9.19
C GLU A 67 -6.43 16.67 -8.22
N LEU A 68 -6.52 16.35 -6.92
CA LEU A 68 -7.00 17.28 -5.89
C LEU A 68 -6.16 18.57 -5.82
N THR A 69 -4.84 18.44 -5.90
CA THR A 69 -3.91 19.59 -5.87
C THR A 69 -4.07 20.47 -7.11
N GLN A 70 -4.35 19.86 -8.27
CA GLN A 70 -4.63 20.63 -9.49
C GLN A 70 -5.96 21.38 -9.38
N LEU A 71 -6.99 20.75 -8.82
CA LEU A 71 -8.29 21.39 -8.58
C LEU A 71 -8.17 22.56 -7.60
N GLU A 72 -7.48 22.37 -6.48
CA GLU A 72 -7.21 23.43 -5.50
C GLU A 72 -6.55 24.65 -6.15
N LYS A 73 -5.50 24.43 -6.96
CA LYS A 73 -4.84 25.52 -7.69
C LYS A 73 -5.79 26.26 -8.62
N ARG A 74 -6.66 25.54 -9.35
CA ARG A 74 -7.65 26.16 -10.25
C ARG A 74 -8.65 27.02 -9.47
N ILE A 75 -9.19 26.48 -8.38
CA ILE A 75 -10.15 27.16 -7.50
C ILE A 75 -9.55 28.45 -6.93
N VAL A 76 -8.30 28.40 -6.46
CA VAL A 76 -7.60 29.58 -5.91
C VAL A 76 -7.23 30.59 -7.01
N SER A 77 -6.80 30.13 -8.20
CA SER A 77 -6.32 31.01 -9.26
C SER A 77 -7.39 31.80 -10.01
N ARG A 78 -8.61 31.25 -10.10
CA ARG A 78 -9.70 31.81 -10.90
C ARG A 78 -10.84 32.40 -10.08
N GLU A 79 -10.68 32.48 -8.76
CA GLU A 79 -11.72 32.90 -7.81
C GLU A 79 -13.10 32.31 -8.16
N PHE A 80 -13.38 31.09 -7.68
CA PHE A 80 -14.62 30.34 -7.99
C PHE A 80 -14.72 29.77 -9.41
N ASP A 81 -13.74 28.95 -9.81
CA ASP A 81 -13.89 28.06 -10.97
C ASP A 81 -14.95 26.97 -10.67
N GLU A 82 -16.20 27.22 -11.06
CA GLU A 82 -17.32 26.30 -10.86
C GLU A 82 -17.04 24.89 -11.42
N ALA A 83 -16.38 24.80 -12.57
CA ALA A 83 -16.07 23.52 -13.19
C ALA A 83 -15.08 22.72 -12.34
N ALA A 84 -14.10 23.37 -11.72
CA ALA A 84 -13.18 22.72 -10.78
C ALA A 84 -13.89 22.28 -9.49
N ILE A 85 -14.83 23.09 -8.99
CA ILE A 85 -15.60 22.78 -7.78
C ILE A 85 -16.49 21.55 -7.99
N ARG A 86 -17.18 21.46 -9.14
CA ARG A 86 -18.00 20.29 -9.50
C ARG A 86 -17.20 19.01 -9.71
N GLN A 87 -15.90 19.11 -9.95
CA GLN A 87 -15.03 17.94 -10.08
C GLN A 87 -14.66 17.33 -8.72
N LEU A 88 -14.78 18.06 -7.61
CA LEU A 88 -14.46 17.54 -6.27
C LEU A 88 -15.32 16.32 -5.88
N PRO A 89 -16.67 16.35 -5.97
CA PRO A 89 -17.48 15.16 -5.70
C PRO A 89 -17.21 14.00 -6.66
N VAL A 90 -16.88 14.28 -7.92
CA VAL A 90 -16.58 13.27 -8.94
C VAL A 90 -15.27 12.54 -8.62
N LEU A 91 -14.24 13.29 -8.21
CA LEU A 91 -12.96 12.75 -7.76
C LEU A 91 -13.16 11.80 -6.57
N VAL A 92 -13.90 12.25 -5.56
CA VAL A 92 -14.21 11.44 -4.37
C VAL A 92 -14.93 10.13 -4.74
N LYS A 93 -15.94 10.19 -5.62
CA LYS A 93 -16.63 8.98 -6.11
C LYS A 93 -15.65 8.02 -6.80
N ARG A 94 -14.76 8.53 -7.66
CA ARG A 94 -13.75 7.73 -8.36
C ARG A 94 -12.80 7.04 -7.37
N VAL A 95 -12.32 7.77 -6.36
CA VAL A 95 -11.46 7.22 -5.30
C VAL A 95 -12.15 6.08 -4.57
N CYS A 96 -13.44 6.22 -4.27
CA CYS A 96 -14.20 5.17 -3.57
C CYS A 96 -14.36 3.91 -4.41
N VAL A 97 -14.67 4.04 -5.71
CA VAL A 97 -14.71 2.90 -6.63
C VAL A 97 -13.34 2.19 -6.66
N CYS A 98 -12.26 2.95 -6.76
CA CYS A 98 -10.89 2.40 -6.74
C CYS A 98 -10.53 1.73 -5.40
N ALA A 99 -11.06 2.25 -4.29
CA ALA A 99 -10.89 1.70 -2.94
C ALA A 99 -11.79 0.48 -2.67
N GLY A 100 -12.73 0.15 -3.57
CA GLY A 100 -13.69 -0.95 -3.41
C GLY A 100 -14.89 -0.63 -2.51
N LEU A 101 -15.13 0.65 -2.24
CA LEU A 101 -16.29 1.15 -1.49
C LEU A 101 -17.49 1.36 -2.42
N PRO A 102 -18.74 1.23 -1.93
CA PRO A 102 -19.94 1.46 -2.73
C PRO A 102 -20.06 2.93 -3.12
N ALA A 103 -19.96 3.22 -4.44
CA ALA A 103 -19.90 4.59 -4.96
C ALA A 103 -21.21 5.38 -4.85
N SER A 104 -22.36 4.70 -4.75
CA SER A 104 -23.68 5.32 -4.57
C SER A 104 -23.81 6.00 -3.21
N ASP A 105 -23.12 5.47 -2.19
CA ASP A 105 -23.39 5.81 -0.80
C ASP A 105 -22.37 6.82 -0.26
N VAL A 106 -21.21 7.01 -0.90
CA VAL A 106 -20.13 7.91 -0.43
C VAL A 106 -20.55 9.33 -0.10
N ILE A 107 -21.41 9.92 -0.94
CA ILE A 107 -21.86 11.31 -0.75
C ILE A 107 -22.93 11.39 0.34
N ALA A 108 -23.64 10.29 0.61
CA ALA A 108 -24.73 10.23 1.57
C ALA A 108 -24.34 9.63 2.93
N ASP A 109 -23.33 8.77 2.96
CA ASP A 109 -22.97 7.93 4.08
C ASP A 109 -21.82 8.53 4.88
N LYS A 110 -22.17 8.97 6.09
CA LYS A 110 -21.26 9.51 7.11
C LYS A 110 -20.22 8.50 7.57
N GLU A 111 -20.49 7.19 7.46
CA GLU A 111 -19.59 6.16 7.97
C GLU A 111 -18.32 6.03 7.15
N ILE A 112 -18.40 6.35 5.85
CA ILE A 112 -17.25 6.34 4.95
C ILE A 112 -16.22 7.39 5.38
N TRP A 113 -16.66 8.46 6.05
CA TRP A 113 -15.85 9.60 6.45
C TRP A 113 -15.23 9.48 7.84
N LYS A 114 -15.27 8.30 8.45
CA LYS A 114 -14.44 7.99 9.63
C LYS A 114 -12.98 8.25 9.23
N ASN A 115 -12.34 9.26 9.85
CA ASN A 115 -10.95 9.72 9.64
C ASN A 115 -10.71 10.90 8.67
N SER A 116 -11.75 11.61 8.22
CA SER A 116 -11.57 12.81 7.39
C SER A 116 -11.10 14.06 8.13
N ASP A 117 -11.04 14.01 9.46
CA ASP A 117 -10.70 15.13 10.33
C ASP A 117 -9.47 14.77 11.17
N ALA A 118 -8.52 15.69 11.28
CA ALA A 118 -7.36 15.57 12.16
C ALA A 118 -7.79 15.48 13.64
N SER A 119 -8.95 16.04 13.99
CA SER A 119 -9.64 15.79 15.25
C SER A 119 -10.41 14.48 15.16
N LYS A 120 -9.81 13.42 15.70
CA LYS A 120 -10.35 12.05 15.70
C LYS A 120 -11.86 12.02 16.02
N ASN A 121 -12.66 11.50 15.07
CA ASN A 121 -14.02 11.01 15.27
C ASN A 121 -15.10 12.05 15.68
N ASN A 122 -15.08 13.26 15.11
CA ASN A 122 -16.18 14.21 15.29
C ASN A 122 -17.32 13.98 14.28
N ARG A 123 -18.50 13.55 14.76
CA ARG A 123 -19.70 13.33 13.92
C ARG A 123 -20.16 14.60 13.20
N HIS A 124 -19.88 15.78 13.76
CA HIS A 124 -20.27 17.06 13.16
C HIS A 124 -19.46 17.37 11.90
N SER A 125 -18.16 17.09 11.86
CA SER A 125 -17.34 17.30 10.66
C SER A 125 -17.69 16.29 9.56
N GLN A 126 -17.97 15.04 9.91
CA GLN A 126 -18.48 14.03 8.96
C GLN A 126 -19.79 14.50 8.30
N TYR A 127 -20.74 14.98 9.10
CA TYR A 127 -22.03 15.48 8.59
C TYR A 127 -21.85 16.71 7.70
N ARG A 128 -21.06 17.70 8.15
CA ARG A 128 -20.77 18.92 7.38
C ARG A 128 -20.18 18.59 6.01
N MET A 129 -19.24 17.65 5.95
CA MET A 129 -18.63 17.26 4.68
C MET A 129 -19.60 16.55 3.74
N CYS A 130 -20.42 15.60 4.24
CA CYS A 130 -21.47 14.99 3.43
C CYS A 130 -22.42 16.04 2.85
N GLU A 131 -22.89 16.97 3.66
CA GLU A 131 -23.79 18.04 3.23
C GLU A 131 -23.13 18.98 2.21
N MET A 132 -21.87 19.35 2.41
CA MET A 132 -21.13 20.17 1.46
C MET A 132 -20.93 19.45 0.12
N LEU A 133 -20.55 18.16 0.13
CA LEU A 133 -20.40 17.38 -1.10
C LEU A 133 -21.73 17.14 -1.82
N LYS A 134 -22.84 16.92 -1.09
CA LYS A 134 -24.19 16.83 -1.67
C LYS A 134 -24.57 18.13 -2.36
N ARG A 135 -24.34 19.27 -1.69
CA ARG A 135 -24.57 20.59 -2.27
C ARG A 135 -23.74 20.77 -3.53
N LEU A 136 -22.44 20.48 -3.51
CA LEU A 136 -21.61 20.60 -4.71
C LEU A 136 -22.00 19.65 -5.85
N ALA A 137 -22.52 18.46 -5.54
CA ALA A 137 -22.89 17.46 -6.53
C ALA A 137 -24.24 17.76 -7.22
N TYR A 138 -25.20 18.32 -6.48
CA TYR A 138 -26.59 18.45 -6.93
C TYR A 138 -27.13 19.89 -6.96
N ALA A 139 -26.45 20.85 -6.33
CA ALA A 139 -26.96 22.21 -6.25
C ALA A 139 -26.74 23.00 -7.56
N PRO A 140 -27.63 23.94 -7.86
CA PRO A 140 -27.44 24.90 -8.95
C PRO A 140 -26.26 25.86 -8.67
N PRO A 141 -25.67 26.46 -9.72
CA PRO A 141 -24.48 27.34 -9.62
C PRO A 141 -24.62 28.46 -8.59
N SER A 142 -25.83 28.98 -8.41
CA SER A 142 -26.15 30.06 -7.45
C SER A 142 -25.89 29.70 -6.00
N GLN A 143 -25.99 28.42 -5.61
CA GLN A 143 -25.69 27.97 -4.25
C GLN A 143 -24.20 27.71 -4.03
N ILE A 144 -23.43 27.50 -5.11
CA ILE A 144 -21.98 27.29 -5.04
C ILE A 144 -21.27 28.62 -4.70
N VAL A 145 -21.79 29.73 -5.22
CA VAL A 145 -21.29 31.09 -4.95
C VAL A 145 -21.48 31.52 -3.48
N LEU A 146 -22.41 30.88 -2.74
CA LEU A 146 -22.66 31.17 -1.33
C LEU A 146 -21.65 30.50 -0.37
N MET A 147 -20.83 29.56 -0.85
CA MET A 147 -19.77 28.95 -0.03
C MET A 147 -18.62 29.94 0.15
N THR A 148 -18.15 30.15 1.37
CA THR A 148 -16.96 30.96 1.63
C THR A 148 -15.68 30.25 1.18
N ASN A 149 -14.63 31.01 0.88
CA ASN A 149 -13.31 30.44 0.58
C ASN A 149 -12.77 29.57 1.72
N ASP A 150 -13.07 29.91 2.98
CA ASP A 150 -12.68 29.12 4.15
C ASP A 150 -13.38 27.76 4.21
N ASP A 151 -14.66 27.70 3.83
CA ASP A 151 -15.42 26.46 3.72
C ASP A 151 -14.79 25.53 2.66
N MET A 152 -14.41 26.10 1.52
CA MET A 152 -13.76 25.37 0.43
C MET A 152 -12.37 24.85 0.82
N ALA A 153 -11.56 25.68 1.49
CA ALA A 153 -10.24 25.27 1.99
C ALA A 153 -10.35 24.15 3.03
N TRP A 154 -11.33 24.24 3.93
CA TRP A 154 -11.62 23.20 4.90
C TRP A 154 -12.04 21.88 4.20
N LEU A 155 -12.93 21.95 3.21
CA LEU A 155 -13.40 20.78 2.46
C LEU A 155 -12.26 20.08 1.71
N ILE A 156 -11.41 20.83 1.03
CA ILE A 156 -10.25 20.27 0.31
C ILE A 156 -9.31 19.58 1.29
N THR A 157 -9.07 20.18 2.45
CA THR A 157 -8.23 19.60 3.50
C THR A 157 -8.84 18.32 4.06
N ALA A 158 -10.15 18.30 4.31
CA ALA A 158 -10.86 17.11 4.80
C ALA A 158 -10.81 15.96 3.79
N ILE A 159 -11.03 16.25 2.49
CA ILE A 159 -10.91 15.26 1.41
C ILE A 159 -9.48 14.72 1.33
N ARG A 160 -8.47 15.60 1.42
CA ARG A 160 -7.05 15.22 1.41
C ARG A 160 -6.73 14.26 2.56
N MET A 161 -7.12 14.60 3.78
CA MET A 161 -6.91 13.77 4.96
C MET A 161 -7.59 12.42 4.82
N TRP A 162 -8.83 12.41 4.34
CA TRP A 162 -9.55 11.17 4.08
C TRP A 162 -8.87 10.29 3.00
N ILE A 163 -8.40 10.85 1.89
CA ILE A 163 -7.69 10.09 0.85
C ILE A 163 -6.41 9.43 1.41
N ILE A 164 -5.75 10.09 2.35
CA ILE A 164 -4.54 9.58 3.01
C ILE A 164 -4.88 8.45 3.99
N GLU A 165 -5.90 8.66 4.85
CA GLU A 165 -6.16 7.82 6.03
C GLU A 165 -7.26 6.76 5.84
N HIS A 166 -8.07 6.84 4.77
CA HIS A 166 -9.13 5.86 4.56
C HIS A 166 -8.51 4.46 4.41
N ASN A 167 -8.91 3.55 5.29
CA ASN A 167 -8.44 2.19 5.22
C ASN A 167 -9.12 1.50 4.04
N THR A 168 -8.33 1.07 3.06
CA THR A 168 -8.77 0.11 2.06
C THR A 168 -8.85 -1.24 2.73
N ALA A 169 -9.97 -1.54 3.38
CA ALA A 169 -10.22 -2.90 3.80
C ALA A 169 -10.11 -3.80 2.56
N PRO A 170 -9.15 -4.74 2.49
CA PRO A 170 -9.10 -5.65 1.37
C PRO A 170 -10.38 -6.48 1.39
N LYS A 171 -11.11 -6.51 0.26
CA LYS A 171 -12.35 -7.26 0.01
C LYS A 171 -12.19 -8.79 0.10
N ASN A 172 -11.35 -9.29 1.00
CA ASN A 172 -10.90 -10.68 1.08
C ASN A 172 -11.47 -11.43 2.29
N GLU A 173 -12.47 -10.88 2.99
CA GLU A 173 -13.05 -11.56 4.16
C GLU A 173 -14.28 -12.42 3.82
N HIS A 174 -14.79 -12.35 2.59
CA HIS A 174 -16.01 -13.08 2.19
C HIS A 174 -15.76 -14.45 1.51
N LYS A 175 -14.57 -15.04 1.65
CA LYS A 175 -14.28 -16.37 1.07
C LYS A 175 -13.70 -17.42 2.02
N ARG A 176 -13.69 -17.14 3.33
CA ARG A 176 -13.23 -18.08 4.36
C ARG A 176 -14.36 -18.68 5.22
N ALA A 177 -15.61 -18.28 5.00
CA ALA A 177 -16.75 -18.80 5.76
C ALA A 177 -17.46 -19.99 5.09
N ASP A 178 -17.12 -20.32 3.84
CA ASP A 178 -17.80 -21.37 3.04
C ASP A 178 -16.95 -22.64 2.81
N SER A 179 -15.81 -22.79 3.50
CA SER A 179 -15.00 -24.02 3.41
C SER A 179 -15.16 -24.98 4.59
N ASP A 180 -16.04 -24.65 5.54
CA ASP A 180 -16.38 -25.50 6.68
C ASP A 180 -17.88 -25.89 6.64
N VAL A 181 -18.31 -26.54 5.55
CA VAL A 181 -19.52 -27.37 5.50
C VAL A 181 -19.23 -28.61 4.67
#